data_AF-A0A971B2T8-F1
#
_entry.id   AF-A0A971B2T8-F1
#
_cell.length_a   1.000
_cell.length_b   1.000
_cell.length_c   1.000
_cell.angle_alpha   90.00
_cell.angle_beta   90.00
_cell.angle_gamma   90.00
#
_symmetry.space_group_name_H-M   'P 1'
#
loop_
_entity.id
_entity.type
_entity.pdbx_description
1 polymer ?
#
loop_
_entity_poly.entity_id
_entity_poly.type
_entity_poly.pdbx_seq_one_letter_code
_entity_poly.pdbx_strand_id
1 'polypeptide(L)'
;MSDTSQTPWQARLRGVLSFDDPDPERTLTNFRYVVANVNEDALKVWADLWNEMSPSVTPGGMVLPEMSKGFVPPGGWPEFLEKFWLLKHYLDYVQRFCSESAATRFREPSRQE
;
A
#
# COMPACT_ATOMS: atom_id res chain seq x y z
N MET A 1 31.99 1.94 11.84
CA MET A 1 30.78 1.63 12.65
C MET A 1 29.68 1.32 11.65
N SER A 2 29.45 0.03 11.38
CA SER A 2 28.43 -0.43 10.44
C SER A 2 27.14 -0.59 11.23
N ASP A 3 26.14 0.24 10.93
CA ASP A 3 24.83 0.18 11.58
C ASP A 3 24.03 -0.99 11.01
N THR A 4 24.20 -2.16 11.62
CA THR A 4 23.57 -3.42 11.23
C THR A 4 22.25 -3.59 11.97
N SER A 5 21.25 -2.79 11.63
CA SER A 5 19.87 -3.05 12.07
C SER A 5 18.91 -2.92 10.90
N GLN A 6 19.09 -3.75 9.87
CA GLN A 6 18.03 -3.93 8.90
C GLN A 6 16.86 -4.63 9.56
N THR A 7 15.70 -4.00 9.49
CA THR A 7 14.46 -4.58 9.98
C THR A 7 14.04 -5.77 9.09
N PRO A 8 13.34 -6.78 9.62
CA PRO A 8 12.97 -7.98 8.87
C PRO A 8 12.22 -7.71 7.55
N TRP A 9 11.48 -6.61 7.47
CA TRP A 9 10.77 -6.22 6.26
C TRP A 9 11.68 -5.55 5.21
N GLN A 10 12.71 -4.81 5.62
CA GLN A 10 13.70 -4.24 4.70
C GLN A 10 14.48 -5.33 3.97
N ALA A 11 14.86 -6.40 4.68
CA ALA A 11 15.51 -7.56 4.07
C ALA A 11 14.62 -8.23 3.01
N ARG A 12 13.31 -8.37 3.31
CA ARG A 12 12.32 -8.89 2.36
C ARG A 12 12.17 -8.00 1.13
N LEU A 13 12.06 -6.68 1.31
CA LEU A 13 11.92 -5.76 0.17
C LEU A 13 13.17 -5.76 -0.70
N ARG A 14 14.37 -5.78 -0.12
CA ARG A 14 15.61 -5.91 -0.90
C ARG A 14 15.66 -7.18 -1.74
N GLY A 15 15.19 -8.30 -1.21
CA GLY A 15 15.11 -9.56 -1.95
C GLY A 15 14.11 -9.52 -3.11
N VAL A 16 12.98 -8.83 -2.95
CA VAL A 16 11.98 -8.65 -4.02
C VAL A 16 12.45 -7.66 -5.09
N LEU A 17 13.13 -6.61 -4.65
CA LEU A 17 13.68 -5.58 -5.50
C LEU A 17 15.00 -6.01 -6.16
N SER A 18 15.52 -7.21 -5.85
CA SER A 18 16.81 -7.77 -6.27
C SER A 18 17.79 -6.70 -6.72
N PHE A 19 18.12 -5.77 -5.83
CA PHE A 19 19.00 -4.65 -6.17
C PHE A 19 20.44 -5.07 -6.49
N ASP A 20 20.77 -6.34 -6.22
CA ASP A 20 22.02 -7.00 -6.58
C ASP A 20 21.97 -7.65 -7.97
N ASP A 21 20.81 -7.60 -8.65
CA ASP A 21 20.64 -8.13 -10.00
C ASP A 21 21.27 -7.16 -11.02
N PRO A 22 22.22 -7.62 -11.86
CA PRO A 22 22.87 -6.76 -12.85
C PRO A 22 21.93 -6.24 -13.94
N ASP A 23 20.68 -6.69 -14.00
CA ASP A 23 19.69 -6.30 -15.00
C ASP A 23 18.68 -5.26 -14.46
N PRO A 24 18.87 -3.96 -14.76
CA PRO A 24 17.99 -2.90 -14.27
C PRO A 24 16.56 -2.98 -14.84
N GLU A 25 16.37 -3.56 -16.03
CA GLU A 25 15.03 -3.68 -16.64
C GLU A 25 14.21 -4.77 -15.94
N ARG A 26 14.85 -5.87 -15.54
CA ARG A 26 14.21 -6.91 -14.72
C ARG A 26 13.81 -6.35 -13.37
N THR A 27 14.67 -5.58 -12.70
CA THR A 27 14.34 -4.94 -11.43
C THR A 27 13.17 -3.95 -11.55
N LEU A 28 13.16 -3.13 -12.60
CA LEU A 28 12.06 -2.21 -12.86
C LEU A 28 10.74 -2.95 -13.16
N THR A 29 10.82 -4.06 -13.89
CA THR A 29 9.66 -4.91 -14.20
C THR A 29 9.09 -5.53 -12.93
N ASN A 30 9.92 -6.11 -12.08
CA ASN A 30 9.51 -6.68 -10.80
C ASN A 30 8.89 -5.61 -9.89
N PHE A 31 9.50 -4.43 -9.83
CA PHE A 31 8.96 -3.30 -9.07
C PHE A 31 7.54 -2.94 -9.53
N ARG A 32 7.37 -2.70 -10.84
CA ARG A 32 6.06 -2.33 -11.42
C ARG A 32 5.01 -3.41 -11.19
N TYR A 33 5.39 -4.68 -11.34
CA TYR A 33 4.50 -5.80 -11.11
C TYR A 33 4.01 -5.83 -9.66
N VAL A 34 4.91 -5.74 -8.69
CA VAL A 34 4.53 -5.77 -7.26
C VAL A 34 3.65 -4.59 -6.90
N VAL A 35 4.02 -3.36 -7.30
CA VAL A 35 3.22 -2.16 -7.03
C VAL A 35 1.83 -2.27 -7.67
N ALA A 36 1.75 -2.72 -8.92
CA ALA A 36 0.47 -2.85 -9.62
C ALA A 36 -0.46 -3.82 -8.89
N ASN A 37 0.02 -5.01 -8.51
CA ASN A 37 -0.81 -6.00 -7.82
C ASN A 37 -1.28 -5.51 -6.43
N VAL A 38 -0.37 -4.99 -5.61
CA VAL A 38 -0.74 -4.51 -4.27
C VAL A 38 -1.70 -3.32 -4.35
N ASN A 39 -1.50 -2.43 -5.33
CA ASN A 39 -2.40 -1.30 -5.53
C ASN A 39 -3.77 -1.76 -6.05
N GLU A 40 -3.84 -2.79 -6.89
CA GLU A 40 -5.11 -3.37 -7.33
C GLU A 40 -5.88 -3.97 -6.14
N ASP A 41 -5.21 -4.69 -5.24
CA ASP A 41 -5.82 -5.23 -4.03
C ASP A 41 -6.26 -4.13 -3.06
N ALA A 42 -5.50 -3.04 -2.94
CA ALA A 42 -5.93 -1.85 -2.22
C ALA A 42 -7.20 -1.23 -2.81
N LEU A 43 -7.28 -1.12 -4.15
CA LEU A 43 -8.46 -0.59 -4.83
C LEU A 43 -9.69 -1.48 -4.64
N LYS A 44 -9.53 -2.81 -4.62
CA LYS A 44 -10.63 -3.75 -4.34
C LYS A 44 -11.17 -3.54 -2.92
N VAL A 45 -10.29 -3.52 -1.91
CA VAL A 45 -10.70 -3.30 -0.52
C VAL A 45 -11.34 -1.91 -0.34
N TRP A 46 -10.80 -0.89 -0.99
CA TRP A 46 -11.40 0.44 -1.01
C TRP A 46 -12.80 0.44 -1.64
N ALA A 47 -12.99 -0.25 -2.77
CA ALA A 47 -14.28 -0.37 -3.42
C ALA A 47 -15.31 -1.08 -2.53
N ASP A 48 -14.90 -2.13 -1.82
CA ASP A 48 -15.76 -2.84 -0.86
C ASP A 48 -16.17 -1.93 0.29
N LEU A 49 -15.22 -1.22 0.90
CA LEU A 49 -15.50 -0.22 1.95
C LEU A 49 -16.45 0.87 1.45
N TRP A 50 -16.19 1.39 0.24
CA TRP A 50 -17.04 2.40 -0.37
C TRP A 50 -18.44 1.88 -0.61
N ASN A 51 -18.61 0.64 -1.09
CA ASN A 51 -19.92 0.03 -1.31
C ASN A 51 -20.70 -0.19 0.00
N GLU A 52 -20.02 -0.40 1.12
CA GLU A 52 -20.68 -0.44 2.44
C GLU A 52 -21.17 0.94 2.90
N MET A 53 -20.47 2.01 2.52
CA MET A 53 -20.81 3.39 2.90
C MET A 53 -21.72 4.11 1.89
N SER A 54 -21.64 3.77 0.60
CA SER A 54 -22.31 4.47 -0.50
C SER A 54 -23.84 4.43 -0.43
N PRO A 55 -24.51 3.34 0.01
CA PRO A 55 -25.96 3.33 0.19
C PRO A 55 -26.44 4.40 1.17
N SER A 56 -25.57 4.86 2.06
CA SER A 56 -25.85 5.86 3.10
C SER A 56 -25.72 7.30 2.62
N VAL A 57 -25.16 7.52 1.42
CA VAL A 57 -24.92 8.85 0.84
C VAL A 57 -25.52 8.90 -0.55
N THR A 58 -26.51 9.77 -0.75
CA THR A 58 -27.00 10.04 -2.11
C THR A 58 -25.89 10.68 -2.96
N PRO A 59 -25.96 10.61 -4.31
CA PRO A 59 -24.98 11.24 -5.20
C PRO A 59 -24.75 12.76 -4.97
N GLY A 60 -25.66 13.43 -4.26
CA GLY A 60 -25.53 14.83 -3.84
C GLY A 60 -24.92 15.05 -2.44
N GLY A 61 -24.40 13.99 -1.80
CA GLY A 61 -23.87 14.06 -0.44
C GLY A 61 -24.94 14.21 0.65
N MET A 62 -26.24 14.09 0.32
CA MET A 62 -27.28 14.07 1.34
C MET A 62 -27.27 12.72 2.04
N VAL A 63 -27.11 12.78 3.36
CA VAL A 63 -27.26 11.65 4.27
C VAL A 63 -28.74 11.35 4.40
N LEU A 64 -29.09 10.09 4.15
CA LEU A 64 -30.44 9.57 4.24
C LEU A 64 -31.02 9.74 5.68
N PRO A 65 -32.30 10.11 5.88
CA PRO A 65 -32.88 10.32 7.22
C PRO A 65 -32.69 9.13 8.18
N GLU A 66 -32.62 7.92 7.63
CA GLU A 66 -32.41 6.64 8.32
C GLU A 66 -31.01 6.58 8.96
N MET A 67 -30.04 7.28 8.37
CA MET A 67 -28.66 7.41 8.82
C MET A 67 -28.45 8.52 9.85
N SER A 68 -29.48 9.32 10.17
CA SER A 68 -29.45 10.23 11.33
C SER A 68 -29.26 9.48 12.66
N LYS A 69 -29.53 8.16 12.66
CA LYS A 69 -29.31 7.24 13.78
C LYS A 69 -27.88 6.70 13.87
N GLY A 70 -27.02 7.04 12.90
CA GLY A 70 -25.64 6.57 12.80
C GLY A 70 -25.45 5.51 11.72
N PHE A 71 -24.19 5.34 11.29
CA PHE A 71 -23.78 4.27 10.37
C PHE A 71 -23.55 2.97 11.13
N VAL A 72 -24.11 1.88 10.62
CA VAL A 72 -23.81 0.52 11.06
C VAL A 72 -23.43 -0.28 9.82
N PRO A 73 -22.17 -0.75 9.70
CA PRO A 73 -21.75 -1.52 8.54
C PRO A 73 -22.54 -2.84 8.47
N PRO A 74 -22.93 -3.31 7.27
CA PRO A 74 -23.72 -4.54 7.10
C PRO A 74 -23.06 -5.79 7.69
N GLY A 75 -21.72 -5.85 7.66
CA GLY A 75 -20.93 -6.95 8.21
C GLY A 75 -20.61 -6.81 9.70
N GLY A 76 -20.90 -5.68 10.33
CA GLY A 76 -20.44 -5.36 11.69
C GLY A 76 -19.11 -4.59 11.70
N TRP A 77 -18.84 -3.98 12.86
CA TRP A 77 -17.64 -3.16 13.06
C TRP A 77 -16.32 -3.94 12.95
N PRO A 78 -16.18 -5.17 13.46
CA PRO A 78 -14.92 -5.92 13.36
C PRO A 78 -14.47 -6.11 11.91
N GLU A 79 -15.35 -6.60 11.05
CA GLU A 79 -15.10 -6.87 9.63
C GLU A 79 -14.80 -5.58 8.87
N PHE A 80 -15.54 -4.51 9.16
CA PHE A 80 -15.33 -3.20 8.55
C PHE A 80 -13.95 -2.62 8.91
N LEU A 81 -13.57 -2.68 10.20
CA LEU A 81 -12.28 -2.20 10.68
C LEU A 81 -11.12 -3.05 10.17
N GLU A 82 -11.32 -4.36 9.99
CA GLU A 82 -10.33 -5.24 9.36
C GLU A 82 -10.04 -4.81 7.91
N LYS A 83 -11.07 -4.48 7.12
CA LYS A 83 -10.89 -3.93 5.77
C LYS A 83 -10.11 -2.62 5.77
N PHE A 84 -10.40 -1.70 6.71
CA PHE A 84 -9.61 -0.48 6.87
C PHE A 84 -8.15 -0.76 7.22
N TRP A 85 -7.92 -1.72 8.12
CA TRP A 85 -6.58 -2.11 8.52
C TRP A 85 -5.81 -2.75 7.37
N LEU A 86 -6.47 -3.60 6.58
CA LEU A 86 -5.92 -4.21 5.39
C LEU A 86 -5.59 -3.19 4.31
N LEU A 87 -6.49 -2.22 4.06
CA LEU A 87 -6.24 -1.11 3.14
C LEU A 87 -5.01 -0.31 3.59
N LYS A 88 -4.93 0.05 4.87
CA LYS A 88 -3.74 0.71 5.43
C LYS A 88 -2.49 -0.12 5.20
N HIS A 89 -2.56 -1.44 5.39
CA HIS A 89 -1.43 -2.33 5.20
C HIS A 89 -0.91 -2.29 3.74
N TYR A 90 -1.81 -2.37 2.76
CA TYR A 90 -1.44 -2.29 1.35
C TYR A 90 -0.83 -0.93 0.98
N LEU A 91 -1.41 0.17 1.46
CA LEU A 91 -0.89 1.51 1.20
C LEU A 91 0.48 1.73 1.86
N ASP A 92 0.65 1.29 3.11
CA ASP A 92 1.94 1.34 3.80
C ASP A 92 3.00 0.52 3.06
N TYR A 93 2.63 -0.64 2.52
CA TYR A 93 3.53 -1.48 1.76
C TYR A 93 3.99 -0.79 0.47
N VAL A 94 3.06 -0.25 -0.33
CA VAL A 94 3.38 0.50 -1.56
C VAL A 94 4.25 1.71 -1.24
N GLN A 95 3.91 2.50 -0.21
CA GLN A 95 4.69 3.67 0.19
C GLN A 95 6.13 3.29 0.56
N ARG A 96 6.32 2.24 1.36
CA ARG A 96 7.65 1.75 1.75
C ARG A 96 8.43 1.24 0.55
N PHE A 97 7.79 0.48 -0.31
CA PHE A 97 8.40 -0.08 -1.51
C PHE A 97 8.88 1.00 -2.49
N CYS A 98 8.08 2.03 -2.71
CA CYS A 98 8.45 3.20 -3.49
C CYS A 98 9.54 4.06 -2.83
N SER A 99 9.53 4.17 -1.50
CA SER A 99 10.54 4.96 -0.77
C SER A 99 11.93 4.29 -0.83
N GLU A 100 11.99 2.97 -0.68
CA GLU A 100 13.25 2.20 -0.77
C GLU A 100 13.82 2.20 -2.20
N SER A 101 12.96 2.12 -3.22
CA SER A 101 13.41 2.24 -4.62
C SER A 101 13.97 3.62 -4.94
N ALA A 102 13.35 4.69 -4.41
CA ALA A 102 13.86 6.05 -4.55
C ALA A 102 15.19 6.25 -3.81
N ALA A 103 15.31 5.80 -2.57
CA ALA A 103 16.53 5.94 -1.76
C ALA A 103 17.74 5.25 -2.40
N THR A 104 17.52 4.09 -3.04
CA THR A 104 18.59 3.35 -3.72
C THR A 104 19.15 4.09 -4.93
N ARG A 105 18.31 4.85 -5.66
CA ARG A 105 18.73 5.64 -6.82
C ARG A 105 19.70 6.79 -6.46
N PHE A 106 19.69 7.26 -5.22
CA PHE A 106 20.56 8.35 -4.76
C PHE A 106 21.86 7.87 -4.09
N ARG A 107 22.08 6.55 -4.00
CA ARG A 107 23.29 5.96 -3.44
C ARG A 107 24.33 5.60 -4.51
N GLU A 108 24.39 6.37 -5.60
CA GLU A 108 25.52 6.29 -6.53
C GLU A 108 26.81 6.71 -5.81
N PRO A 109 27.90 5.92 -5.91
CA PRO A 109 29.15 6.26 -5.27
C PRO A 109 29.73 7.51 -5.94
N SER A 110 30.10 8.49 -5.12
CA SER A 110 30.99 9.58 -5.52
C SER A 110 32.14 8.98 -6.31
N ARG A 111 32.16 9.29 -7.61
CA ARG A 111 33.22 8.94 -8.55
C ARG A 111 34.54 9.37 -7.90
N GLN A 112 35.35 8.42 -7.44
CA GLN A 112 36.68 8.72 -6.88
C GLN A 112 37.54 9.27 -8.03
N GLU A 113 38.03 10.50 -7.84
CA GLU A 113 39.04 11.16 -8.68
C GLU A 113 40.42 10.50 -8.53
#